data_AF-A0A7C1PUX4-F1
#
_entry.id   AF-A0A7C1PUX4-F1
#
_cell.length_a   1.000
_cell.length_b   1.000
_cell.length_c   1.000
_cell.angle_alpha   90.00
_cell.angle_beta   90.00
_cell.angle_gamma   90.00
#
_symmetry.space_group_name_H-M   'P 1'
#
loop_
_entity.id
_entity.type
_entity.pdbx_description
1 polymer ?
#
loop_
_entity_poly.entity_id
_entity_poly.type
_entity_poly.pdbx_seq_one_letter_code
_entity_poly.pdbx_strand_id
1 'polypeptide(L)'
;MIVIVNNQVRRDVAAFRPDAVLEQHVDASRPFPQACPNFPGVGFFHFQQSLKSRQFALKLREAVLRYTRMRARTPQGKTLAWAGGRFAPYYGALQWEAPYPVVLVESGFICDPADQQVFSDPAKLSDLAFAYLAGLHAYLGLPPPVRRERKQEQPVPEWGMPWPLLLLMGVPLAVFISRHARARGWKLPLPAFLRRVIGGLFARK
;
A
#
# COMPACT_ATOMS: atom_id res chain seq x y z
N MET A 1 -7.24 9.91 -10.61
CA MET A 1 -7.09 9.23 -9.30
C MET A 1 -6.50 7.84 -9.52
N ILE A 2 -5.55 7.42 -8.68
CA ILE A 2 -4.89 6.11 -8.80
C ILE A 2 -5.29 5.24 -7.61
N VAL A 3 -5.61 3.97 -7.87
CA VAL A 3 -5.89 2.97 -6.83
C VAL A 3 -4.81 1.90 -6.86
N ILE A 4 -4.12 1.73 -5.74
CA ILE A 4 -3.18 0.63 -5.50
C ILE A 4 -3.93 -0.45 -4.74
N VAL A 5 -4.01 -1.65 -5.31
CA VAL A 5 -4.75 -2.79 -4.76
C VAL A 5 -3.77 -3.87 -4.32
N ASN A 6 -4.07 -4.51 -3.19
CA ASN A 6 -3.43 -5.75 -2.72
C ASN A 6 -4.51 -6.86 -2.64
N ASN A 7 -4.12 -8.11 -2.87
CA ASN A 7 -4.96 -9.32 -2.84
C ASN A 7 -5.96 -9.41 -1.67
N GLN A 8 -5.63 -8.83 -0.50
CA GLN A 8 -6.52 -8.86 0.68
C GLN A 8 -7.65 -7.82 0.67
N VAL A 9 -7.60 -6.82 -0.22
CA VAL A 9 -8.56 -5.71 -0.27
C VAL A 9 -9.09 -5.55 -1.69
N ARG A 10 -9.97 -6.46 -2.12
CA ARG A 10 -10.79 -6.28 -3.33
C ARG A 10 -11.89 -5.24 -3.06
N ARG A 11 -11.50 -3.96 -2.94
CA ARG A 11 -12.46 -2.85 -2.94
C ARG A 11 -13.12 -2.77 -4.33
N ASP A 12 -14.31 -2.22 -4.38
CA ASP A 12 -14.96 -1.87 -5.64
C ASP A 12 -14.16 -0.75 -6.33
N VAL A 13 -13.20 -1.15 -7.18
CA VAL A 13 -12.33 -0.23 -7.92
C VAL A 13 -13.16 0.64 -8.87
N ALA A 14 -14.31 0.14 -9.36
CA ALA A 14 -15.19 0.89 -10.25
C ALA A 14 -15.79 2.13 -9.58
N ALA A 15 -16.02 2.11 -8.27
CA ALA A 15 -16.51 3.27 -7.52
C ALA A 15 -15.54 4.47 -7.57
N PHE A 16 -14.25 4.21 -7.77
CA PHE A 16 -13.22 5.25 -7.81
C PHE A 16 -13.02 5.84 -9.21
N ARG A 17 -13.47 5.18 -10.28
CA ARG A 17 -13.21 5.63 -11.66
C ARG A 17 -11.73 6.03 -11.91
N PRO A 18 -10.77 5.14 -11.63
CA PRO A 18 -9.35 5.48 -11.73
C PRO A 18 -8.90 5.73 -13.19
N ASP A 19 -7.81 6.48 -13.36
CA ASP A 19 -7.17 6.65 -14.68
C ASP A 19 -6.30 5.44 -15.05
N ALA A 20 -5.83 4.71 -14.03
CA ALA A 20 -5.02 3.50 -14.14
C ALA A 20 -5.09 2.70 -12.84
N VAL A 21 -4.93 1.38 -12.93
CA VAL A 21 -4.92 0.46 -11.78
C VAL A 21 -3.58 -0.27 -11.72
N LEU A 22 -2.92 -0.18 -10.57
CA LEU A 22 -1.68 -0.89 -10.29
C LEU A 22 -1.92 -1.89 -9.16
N GLU A 23 -1.76 -3.18 -9.45
CA GLU A 23 -1.75 -4.25 -8.45
C GLU A 23 -0.30 -4.63 -8.14
N GLN A 24 0.07 -4.67 -6.86
CA GLN A 24 1.45 -4.91 -6.42
C GLN A 24 1.53 -6.15 -5.54
N HIS A 25 2.34 -7.11 -5.97
CA HIS A 25 2.57 -8.39 -5.33
C HIS A 25 4.07 -8.65 -5.11
N VAL A 26 4.37 -9.69 -4.34
CA VAL A 26 5.71 -10.31 -4.28
C VAL A 26 5.53 -11.78 -4.64
N ASP A 27 6.33 -12.25 -5.60
CA ASP A 27 6.20 -13.56 -6.21
C ASP A 27 6.82 -14.64 -5.32
N ALA A 28 6.45 -15.89 -5.55
CA ALA A 28 7.00 -17.06 -4.88
C ALA A 28 7.20 -18.21 -5.88
N SER A 29 8.33 -18.90 -5.81
CA SER A 29 8.55 -20.12 -6.60
C SER A 29 7.79 -21.31 -6.00
N ARG A 30 7.38 -22.25 -6.87
CA ARG A 30 6.98 -23.59 -6.43
C ARG A 30 8.03 -24.62 -6.86
N PRO A 31 8.36 -25.59 -6.00
CA PRO A 31 7.83 -25.77 -4.64
C PRO A 31 8.47 -24.77 -3.65
N PHE A 32 7.67 -24.20 -2.76
CA PHE A 32 8.17 -23.36 -1.66
C PHE A 32 8.61 -24.28 -0.51
N PRO A 33 9.80 -24.11 0.10
CA PRO A 33 10.72 -22.97 0.01
C PRO A 33 11.92 -23.14 -0.95
N GLN A 34 11.85 -24.00 -1.98
CA GLN A 34 13.01 -24.25 -2.85
C GLN A 34 13.44 -23.02 -3.67
N ALA A 35 14.75 -22.95 -3.96
CA ALA A 35 15.42 -21.89 -4.70
C ALA A 35 14.64 -21.48 -5.95
N CYS A 36 14.51 -20.17 -6.21
CA CYS A 36 13.82 -19.66 -7.40
C CYS A 36 14.63 -20.05 -8.66
N PRO A 37 14.28 -21.10 -9.43
CA PRO A 37 15.27 -21.71 -10.32
C PRO A 37 15.55 -20.87 -11.55
N ASN A 38 14.70 -19.90 -11.89
CA ASN A 38 14.84 -19.12 -13.12
C ASN A 38 14.19 -17.73 -13.00
N PHE A 39 15.03 -16.69 -13.17
CA PHE A 39 14.71 -15.27 -13.38
C PHE A 39 14.23 -14.44 -12.16
N PRO A 40 15.15 -14.07 -11.23
CA PRO A 40 14.86 -13.09 -10.17
C PRO A 40 14.66 -11.68 -10.72
N GLY A 41 13.99 -10.82 -9.93
CA GLY A 41 13.67 -9.44 -10.27
C GLY A 41 12.20 -9.20 -10.62
N VAL A 42 11.91 -7.97 -11.05
CA VAL A 42 10.55 -7.43 -11.17
C VAL A 42 9.86 -7.92 -12.44
N GLY A 43 8.65 -8.44 -12.30
CA GLY A 43 7.75 -8.83 -13.38
C GLY A 43 6.62 -7.82 -13.56
N PHE A 44 6.35 -7.44 -14.81
CA PHE A 44 5.21 -6.59 -15.18
C PHE A 44 4.27 -7.40 -16.05
N PHE A 45 2.98 -7.40 -15.71
CA PHE A 45 1.96 -8.19 -16.37
C PHE A 45 0.83 -7.27 -16.82
N HIS A 46 0.40 -7.47 -18.05
CA HIS A 46 -0.67 -6.70 -18.66
C HIS A 46 -1.40 -7.57 -19.70
N PHE A 47 -2.55 -7.10 -20.16
CA PHE A 47 -3.29 -7.76 -21.23
C PHE A 47 -2.66 -7.56 -22.59
N GLN A 48 -2.64 -8.63 -23.39
CA GLN A 48 -2.08 -8.61 -24.74
C GLN A 48 -2.75 -7.57 -25.64
N GLN A 49 -4.07 -7.45 -25.52
CA GLN A 49 -4.91 -6.69 -26.43
C GLN A 49 -4.98 -5.20 -26.05
N SER A 50 -4.50 -4.82 -24.86
CA SER A 50 -4.60 -3.46 -24.37
C SER A 50 -3.32 -2.67 -24.58
N LEU A 51 -3.35 -1.78 -25.57
CA LEU A 51 -2.25 -0.86 -25.85
C LEU A 51 -1.96 0.06 -24.66
N LYS A 52 -3.00 0.51 -23.95
CA LYS A 52 -2.87 1.38 -22.78
C LYS A 52 -2.17 0.66 -21.62
N SER A 53 -2.59 -0.55 -21.29
CA SER A 53 -1.96 -1.34 -20.22
C SER A 53 -0.53 -1.75 -20.57
N ARG A 54 -0.26 -2.05 -21.86
CA ARG A 54 1.10 -2.27 -22.34
C ARG A 54 1.99 -1.03 -22.16
N GLN A 55 1.52 0.14 -22.58
CA GLN A 55 2.25 1.40 -22.39
C GLN A 55 2.48 1.69 -20.90
N PHE A 56 1.47 1.45 -20.07
CA PHE A 56 1.58 1.63 -18.62
C PHE A 56 2.65 0.70 -18.02
N ALA A 57 2.66 -0.58 -18.38
CA ALA A 57 3.65 -1.54 -17.93
C ALA A 57 5.07 -1.15 -18.35
N LEU A 58 5.24 -0.64 -19.58
CA LEU A 58 6.53 -0.17 -20.07
C LEU A 58 7.05 1.03 -19.27
N LYS A 59 6.19 2.00 -18.94
CA LYS A 59 6.58 3.16 -18.13
C LYS A 59 6.95 2.80 -16.71
N LEU A 60 6.22 1.86 -16.10
CA LEU A 60 6.58 1.31 -14.79
C LEU A 60 7.95 0.59 -14.84
N ARG A 61 8.18 -0.24 -15.87
CA ARG A 61 9.45 -0.94 -16.06
C ARG A 61 10.62 0.01 -16.24
N GLU A 62 10.50 1.01 -17.13
CA GLU A 62 11.53 2.03 -17.36
C GLU A 62 11.92 2.73 -16.06
N ALA A 63 10.94 3.11 -15.24
CA ALA A 63 11.19 3.77 -13.97
C ALA A 63 11.85 2.84 -12.94
N VAL A 64 11.41 1.60 -12.81
CA VAL A 64 12.01 0.61 -11.91
C VAL A 64 13.47 0.33 -12.28
N LEU A 65 13.77 0.14 -13.56
CA LEU A 65 15.15 -0.07 -14.03
C LEU A 65 16.04 1.18 -13.84
N ARG A 66 15.45 2.38 -13.85
CA ARG A 66 16.18 3.64 -13.67
C ARG A 66 16.50 3.92 -12.20
N TYR A 67 15.53 3.74 -11.32
CA TYR A 67 15.60 4.17 -9.92
C TYR A 67 15.97 3.06 -8.95
N THR A 68 15.97 1.80 -9.41
CA THR A 68 16.39 0.65 -8.62
C THR A 68 17.49 -0.11 -9.35
N ARG A 69 18.19 -0.99 -8.62
CA ARG A 69 19.14 -1.95 -9.22
C ARG A 69 18.51 -3.32 -9.48
N MET A 70 17.18 -3.42 -9.42
CA MET A 70 16.48 -4.68 -9.64
C MET A 70 16.51 -5.05 -11.12
N ARG A 71 16.60 -6.34 -11.40
CA ARG A 71 16.53 -6.87 -12.77
C ARG A 71 15.06 -6.90 -13.21
N ALA A 72 14.79 -6.74 -14.50
CA ALA A 72 13.46 -7.02 -15.04
C ALA A 72 13.42 -8.47 -15.56
N ARG A 73 12.42 -9.24 -15.11
CA ARG A 73 12.30 -10.67 -15.41
C ARG A 73 12.10 -10.99 -16.89
N THR A 74 11.48 -10.08 -17.64
CA THR A 74 11.20 -10.25 -19.07
C THR A 74 11.49 -8.97 -19.84
N PRO A 75 11.91 -9.05 -21.12
CA PRO A 75 12.21 -7.87 -21.92
C PRO A 75 11.01 -6.93 -22.11
N GLN A 76 9.77 -7.43 -22.00
CA GLN A 76 8.54 -6.70 -22.35
C GLN A 76 7.37 -6.89 -21.37
N GLY A 77 7.59 -7.55 -20.22
CA GLY A 77 6.48 -8.01 -19.38
C GLY A 77 5.91 -9.34 -19.87
N LYS A 78 5.25 -10.09 -18.98
CA LYS A 78 4.53 -11.31 -19.36
C LYS A 78 3.13 -10.90 -19.79
N THR A 79 2.90 -10.97 -21.08
CA THR A 79 1.60 -10.76 -21.67
C THR A 79 0.64 -11.87 -21.26
N LEU A 80 -0.53 -11.49 -20.77
CA LEU A 80 -1.59 -12.42 -20.43
C LEU A 80 -2.59 -12.48 -21.59
N ALA A 81 -2.76 -13.67 -22.17
CA ALA A 81 -3.75 -13.92 -23.20
C ALA A 81 -5.13 -14.14 -22.56
N TRP A 82 -6.16 -13.59 -23.20
CA TRP A 82 -7.56 -13.81 -22.83
C TRP A 82 -7.96 -15.24 -23.18
N ALA A 83 -7.91 -16.15 -22.21
CA ALA A 83 -8.31 -17.55 -22.41
C ALA A 83 -9.84 -17.68 -22.31
N GLY A 84 -10.53 -17.57 -23.44
CA GLY A 84 -11.93 -18.00 -23.58
C GLY A 84 -12.94 -17.33 -22.64
N GLY A 85 -12.81 -16.02 -22.38
CA GLY A 85 -13.80 -15.28 -21.58
C GLY A 85 -13.63 -15.36 -20.07
N ARG A 86 -12.61 -16.04 -19.55
CA ARG A 86 -12.31 -16.05 -18.11
C ARG A 86 -10.91 -15.53 -17.87
N PHE A 87 -10.80 -14.48 -17.05
CA PHE A 87 -9.52 -14.15 -16.42
C PHE A 87 -9.06 -15.39 -15.65
N ALA A 88 -7.78 -15.74 -15.72
CA ALA A 88 -7.24 -16.72 -14.79
C ALA A 88 -7.60 -16.21 -13.38
N PRO A 89 -8.39 -16.96 -12.57
CA PRO A 89 -9.04 -16.44 -11.36
C PRO A 89 -8.06 -15.96 -10.27
N TYR A 90 -6.77 -16.17 -10.51
CA TYR A 90 -5.65 -15.85 -9.65
C TYR A 90 -5.17 -14.39 -9.75
N TYR A 91 -5.56 -13.63 -10.79
CA TYR A 91 -5.12 -12.24 -10.95
C TYR A 91 -6.28 -11.27 -10.68
N GLY A 92 -6.36 -10.79 -9.44
CA GLY A 92 -7.53 -10.14 -8.88
C GLY A 92 -7.89 -8.79 -9.51
N ALA A 93 -6.90 -7.93 -9.80
CA ALA A 93 -7.18 -6.62 -10.41
C ALA A 93 -7.36 -6.69 -11.93
N LEU A 94 -6.91 -7.77 -12.57
CA LEU A 94 -7.01 -7.94 -14.02
C LEU A 94 -8.47 -8.02 -14.52
N GLN A 95 -9.43 -8.30 -13.64
CA GLN A 95 -10.86 -8.21 -13.96
C GLN A 95 -11.33 -6.77 -14.32
N TRP A 96 -10.54 -5.74 -13.98
CA TRP A 96 -10.87 -4.34 -14.19
C TRP A 96 -10.32 -3.76 -15.51
N GLU A 97 -9.78 -4.60 -16.39
CA GLU A 97 -9.23 -4.16 -17.69
C GLU A 97 -10.29 -3.55 -18.61
N ALA A 98 -11.54 -4.00 -18.50
CA ALA A 98 -12.63 -3.56 -19.37
C ALA A 98 -13.06 -2.09 -19.16
N PRO A 99 -12.87 -1.49 -17.96
CA PRO A 99 -12.98 -0.03 -17.81
C PRO A 99 -11.66 0.76 -17.71
N TYR A 100 -10.53 0.16 -17.29
CA TYR A 100 -9.31 0.90 -16.96
C TYR A 100 -8.03 0.20 -17.45
N PRO A 101 -6.95 0.94 -17.75
CA PRO A 101 -5.63 0.33 -17.94
C PRO A 101 -5.15 -0.34 -16.63
N VAL A 102 -4.85 -1.64 -16.66
CA VAL A 102 -4.39 -2.39 -15.49
C VAL A 102 -2.99 -2.96 -15.72
N VAL A 103 -2.13 -2.83 -14.72
CA VAL A 103 -0.86 -3.56 -14.64
C VAL A 103 -0.77 -4.27 -13.29
N LEU A 104 -0.41 -5.54 -13.33
CA LEU A 104 0.02 -6.29 -12.15
C LEU A 104 1.55 -6.34 -12.14
N VAL A 105 2.13 -6.00 -11.00
CA VAL A 105 3.56 -6.04 -10.77
C VAL A 105 3.89 -7.06 -9.71
N GLU A 106 4.73 -8.02 -10.07
CA GLU A 106 5.42 -8.89 -9.14
C GLU A 106 6.76 -8.24 -8.82
N SER A 107 6.88 -7.64 -7.64
CA SER A 107 8.00 -6.77 -7.24
C SER A 107 9.34 -7.49 -7.04
N GLY A 108 9.38 -8.82 -7.20
CA GLY A 108 10.54 -9.68 -6.95
C GLY A 108 10.07 -11.00 -6.35
N PHE A 109 11.00 -11.88 -5.99
CA PHE A 109 10.69 -13.18 -5.38
C PHE A 109 11.01 -13.21 -3.89
N ILE A 110 10.07 -13.70 -3.07
CA ILE A 110 10.31 -13.94 -1.65
C ILE A 110 11.38 -15.01 -1.40
N CYS A 111 11.71 -15.85 -2.38
CA CYS A 111 12.73 -16.89 -2.27
C CYS A 111 14.12 -16.43 -2.74
N ASP A 112 14.25 -15.23 -3.33
CA ASP A 112 15.52 -14.72 -3.85
C ASP A 112 16.18 -13.77 -2.83
N PRO A 113 17.41 -14.04 -2.39
CA PRO A 113 18.08 -13.21 -1.38
C PRO A 113 18.30 -11.75 -1.81
N ALA A 114 18.51 -11.48 -3.11
CA ALA A 114 18.73 -10.12 -3.59
C ALA A 114 17.43 -9.32 -3.60
N ASP A 115 16.31 -9.93 -4.01
CA ASP A 115 14.98 -9.33 -3.93
C ASP A 115 14.54 -9.16 -2.47
N GLN A 116 14.77 -10.16 -1.59
CA GLN A 116 14.53 -10.04 -0.16
C GLN A 116 15.26 -8.84 0.45
N GLN A 117 16.51 -8.60 0.03
CA GLN A 117 17.28 -7.46 0.52
C GLN A 117 16.60 -6.11 0.21
N VAL A 118 15.91 -6.02 -0.94
CA VAL A 118 15.13 -4.82 -1.29
C VAL A 118 13.95 -4.65 -0.34
N PHE A 119 13.28 -5.74 0.03
CA PHE A 119 12.12 -5.70 0.93
C PHE A 119 12.51 -5.49 2.40
N SER A 120 13.68 -5.95 2.82
CA SER A 120 14.18 -5.80 4.20
C SER A 120 14.88 -4.47 4.47
N ASP A 121 15.39 -3.80 3.43
CA ASP A 121 16.10 -2.52 3.54
C ASP A 121 15.12 -1.36 3.27
N PRO A 122 14.78 -0.52 4.27
CA PRO A 122 13.85 0.59 4.08
C PRO A 122 14.28 1.59 3.00
N ALA A 123 15.57 1.78 2.77
CA ALA A 123 16.06 2.70 1.74
C ALA A 123 15.77 2.14 0.34
N LYS A 124 16.03 0.84 0.13
CA LYS A 124 15.76 0.17 -1.14
C LYS A 124 14.26 -0.01 -1.40
N LEU A 125 13.49 -0.30 -0.36
CA LEU A 125 12.02 -0.34 -0.46
C LEU A 125 11.46 1.04 -0.83
N SER A 126 12.03 2.11 -0.26
CA SER A 126 11.69 3.48 -0.64
C SER A 126 12.08 3.82 -2.08
N ASP A 127 13.23 3.34 -2.57
CA ASP A 127 13.62 3.48 -3.98
C ASP A 127 12.62 2.80 -4.91
N LEU A 128 12.18 1.58 -4.56
CA LEU A 128 11.19 0.82 -5.32
C LEU A 128 9.82 1.54 -5.35
N ALA A 129 9.36 2.04 -4.20
CA ALA A 129 8.12 2.81 -4.13
C ALA A 129 8.20 4.11 -4.96
N PHE A 130 9.33 4.82 -4.89
CA PHE A 130 9.59 6.00 -5.71
C PHE A 130 9.59 5.66 -7.21
N ALA A 131 10.18 4.53 -7.59
CA ALA A 131 10.20 4.08 -8.96
C ALA A 131 8.79 3.82 -9.52
N TYR A 132 7.91 3.20 -8.76
CA TYR A 132 6.51 3.02 -9.16
C TYR A 132 5.79 4.34 -9.32
N LEU A 133 5.99 5.28 -8.40
CA LEU A 133 5.42 6.63 -8.51
C LEU A 133 5.94 7.36 -9.77
N ALA A 134 7.23 7.26 -10.06
CA ALA A 134 7.83 7.87 -11.24
C ALA A 134 7.30 7.27 -12.55
N GLY A 135 7.15 5.95 -12.62
CA GLY A 135 6.59 5.27 -13.78
C GLY A 135 5.12 5.63 -14.00
N LEU A 136 4.36 5.78 -12.91
CA LEU A 136 2.98 6.23 -12.94
C LEU A 136 2.84 7.68 -13.43
N HIS A 137 3.67 8.58 -12.93
CA HIS A 137 3.72 9.97 -13.42
C HIS A 137 4.05 10.01 -14.92
N ALA A 138 5.04 9.23 -15.35
CA ALA A 138 5.44 9.15 -16.75
C ALA A 138 4.31 8.61 -17.66
N TYR A 139 3.51 7.65 -17.19
CA TYR A 139 2.35 7.15 -17.94
C TYR A 139 1.22 8.18 -18.03
N LEU A 140 0.93 8.89 -16.93
CA LEU A 140 -0.14 9.88 -16.86
C LEU A 140 0.23 11.25 -17.45
N GLY A 141 1.47 11.43 -17.93
CA GLY A 141 1.96 12.72 -18.42
C GLY A 141 2.13 13.78 -17.32
N LEU A 142 2.33 13.34 -16.07
CA LEU A 142 2.56 14.24 -14.93
C LEU A 142 4.05 14.59 -14.80
N PRO A 143 4.39 15.74 -14.20
CA PRO A 143 5.78 16.09 -13.89
C PRO A 143 6.46 15.01 -13.05
N PRO A 144 7.77 14.72 -13.23
CA PRO A 144 8.47 13.72 -12.44
C PRO A 144 8.30 13.95 -10.93
N PRO A 145 8.07 12.89 -10.13
CA PRO A 145 7.93 13.06 -8.69
C PRO A 145 9.26 13.54 -8.10
N VAL A 146 9.17 14.50 -7.19
CA VAL A 146 10.34 14.98 -6.44
C VAL A 146 10.61 14.02 -5.31
N ARG A 147 11.84 13.49 -5.25
CA ARG A 147 12.29 12.71 -4.10
C ARG A 147 12.38 13.67 -2.92
N ARG A 148 11.43 13.57 -1.99
CA ARG A 148 11.60 14.20 -0.69
C ARG A 148 12.72 13.44 -0.01
N GLU A 149 13.90 14.05 0.05
CA GLU A 149 14.89 13.63 1.04
C GLU A 149 14.14 13.54 2.36
N ARG A 150 14.24 12.40 3.05
CA ARG A 150 13.87 12.39 4.46
C ARG A 150 14.72 13.51 5.05
N LYS A 151 14.11 14.68 5.35
CA LYS A 151 14.54 15.44 6.50
C LYS A 151 14.63 14.35 7.56
N GLN A 152 15.85 14.03 8.01
CA GLN A 152 16.03 13.21 9.20
C GLN A 152 14.91 13.64 10.10
N GLU A 153 13.99 12.71 10.43
CA GLU A 153 13.02 12.97 11.46
C GLU A 153 13.88 13.51 12.59
N GLN A 154 13.79 14.82 12.84
CA GLN A 154 14.42 15.39 14.01
C GLN A 154 13.98 14.45 15.11
N PRO A 155 14.91 13.87 15.89
CA PRO A 155 14.52 12.99 16.97
C PRO A 155 13.38 13.70 17.67
N VAL A 156 12.19 13.08 17.64
CA VAL A 156 11.00 13.66 18.27
C VAL A 156 11.52 14.10 19.62
N PRO A 157 11.56 15.41 19.94
CA PRO A 157 12.18 15.81 21.19
C PRO A 157 11.50 14.96 22.24
N GLU A 158 12.29 14.26 23.05
CA GLU A 158 11.83 13.63 24.27
C GLU A 158 11.34 14.77 25.17
N TRP A 159 10.22 15.39 24.80
CA TRP A 159 9.32 15.94 25.77
C TRP A 159 8.94 14.71 26.57
N GLY A 160 9.61 14.55 27.70
CA GLY A 160 9.16 13.76 28.83
C GLY A 160 7.82 14.31 29.30
N MET A 161 6.82 14.33 28.41
CA MET A 161 5.43 14.49 28.76
C MET A 161 5.13 13.28 29.61
N PRO A 162 4.81 13.48 30.89
CA PRO A 162 4.49 12.40 31.76
C PRO A 162 3.05 12.01 31.40
N TRP A 163 2.91 11.23 30.34
CA TRP A 163 1.64 10.63 29.93
C TRP A 163 0.94 9.89 31.10
N PRO A 164 1.65 9.33 32.12
CA PRO A 164 0.98 8.83 33.31
C PRO A 164 0.33 9.96 34.13
N LEU A 165 0.96 11.13 34.25
CA LEU A 165 0.41 12.30 34.96
C LEU A 165 -0.75 12.96 34.21
N LEU A 166 -0.70 13.01 32.86
CA LEU A 166 -1.83 13.47 32.05
C LEU A 166 -3.04 12.52 32.14
N LEU A 167 -2.81 11.21 32.25
CA LEU A 167 -3.88 10.25 32.54
C LEU A 167 -4.38 10.37 33.99
N LEU A 168 -3.48 10.55 34.97
CA LEU A 168 -3.83 10.68 36.39
C LEU A 168 -4.59 11.99 36.70
N MET A 169 -4.36 13.08 35.97
CA MET A 169 -5.09 14.35 36.14
C MET A 169 -6.29 14.47 35.19
N GLY A 170 -6.18 13.94 33.98
CA GLY A 170 -7.22 14.02 32.96
C GLY A 170 -8.44 13.13 33.23
N VAL A 171 -8.24 11.96 33.82
CA VAL A 171 -9.34 11.03 34.14
C VAL A 171 -10.23 11.56 35.28
N PRO A 172 -9.70 12.05 36.43
CA PRO A 172 -10.53 12.64 37.47
C PRO A 172 -11.28 13.90 37.00
N LEU A 173 -10.63 14.76 36.21
CA LEU A 173 -11.26 15.96 35.66
C LEU A 173 -12.37 15.61 34.66
N ALA A 174 -12.15 14.64 33.77
CA ALA A 174 -13.17 14.15 32.83
C ALA A 174 -14.35 13.50 33.55
N VAL A 175 -14.11 12.75 34.64
CA VAL A 175 -15.16 12.18 35.50
C VAL A 175 -15.93 13.29 36.23
N PHE A 176 -15.25 14.30 36.78
CA PHE A 176 -15.89 15.43 37.45
C PHE A 176 -16.78 16.24 36.50
N ILE A 177 -16.26 16.62 35.33
CA ILE A 177 -17.01 17.33 34.28
C ILE A 177 -18.21 16.48 33.81
N SER A 178 -18.03 15.18 33.60
CA SER A 178 -19.12 14.30 33.18
C SER A 178 -20.23 14.19 34.24
N ARG A 179 -19.87 14.09 35.52
CA ARG A 179 -20.85 14.06 36.63
C ARG A 179 -21.59 15.39 36.77
N HIS A 180 -20.89 16.51 36.65
CA HIS A 180 -21.50 17.84 36.78
C HIS A 180 -22.40 18.19 35.58
N ALA A 181 -21.99 17.81 34.37
CA ALA A 181 -22.82 17.95 33.17
C ALA A 181 -24.09 17.08 33.23
N ARG A 182 -23.99 15.83 33.71
CA ARG A 182 -25.17 14.97 33.93
C ARG A 182 -26.11 15.52 35.00
N ALA A 183 -25.59 16.07 36.10
CA ALA A 183 -26.40 16.71 37.13
C ALA A 183 -27.17 17.94 36.61
N ARG A 184 -26.66 18.60 35.56
CA ARG A 184 -27.32 19.72 34.87
C ARG A 184 -28.13 19.31 33.63
N GLY A 185 -28.28 18.00 33.37
CA GLY A 185 -29.04 17.47 32.23
C GLY A 185 -28.35 17.63 30.87
N TRP A 186 -27.08 18.02 30.83
CA TRP A 186 -26.34 18.28 29.59
C TRP A 186 -25.77 16.99 29.01
N LYS A 187 -26.03 16.73 27.73
CA LYS A 187 -25.45 15.59 26.98
C LYS A 187 -24.13 16.01 26.34
N LEU A 188 -23.01 15.72 27.01
CA LEU A 188 -21.68 15.87 26.41
C LEU A 188 -21.45 14.82 25.31
N PRO A 189 -21.01 15.21 24.09
CA PRO A 189 -20.63 14.28 23.04
C PRO A 189 -19.27 13.65 23.37
N LEU A 190 -19.27 12.65 24.27
CA LEU A 190 -18.08 11.88 24.58
C LEU A 190 -17.82 10.84 23.47
N PRO A 191 -16.59 10.78 22.91
CA PRO A 191 -16.16 9.72 22.01
C PRO A 191 -16.39 8.33 22.61
N ALA A 192 -16.71 7.35 21.76
CA ALA A 192 -17.10 6.00 22.20
C ALA A 192 -16.07 5.31 23.10
N PHE A 193 -14.77 5.56 22.89
CA PHE A 193 -13.71 4.97 23.71
C PHE A 193 -13.73 5.49 25.17
N LEU A 194 -13.98 6.79 25.37
CA LEU A 194 -14.09 7.40 26.71
C LEU A 194 -15.33 6.91 27.45
N ARG A 195 -16.44 6.65 26.74
CA ARG A 195 -17.63 6.02 27.34
C ARG A 195 -17.34 4.62 27.88
N ARG A 196 -16.49 3.84 27.20
CA ARG A 196 -16.08 2.50 27.65
C ARG A 196 -15.20 2.55 28.89
N VAL A 197 -14.23 3.46 28.95
CA VAL A 197 -13.32 3.62 30.10
C VAL A 197 -14.10 4.07 31.34
N ILE A 198 -14.97 5.07 31.19
CA ILE A 198 -15.80 5.56 32.30
C ILE A 198 -16.83 4.49 32.69
N GLY A 199 -17.51 3.86 31.73
CA GLY A 199 -18.50 2.81 32.00
C GLY A 199 -17.91 1.57 32.68
N GLY A 200 -16.69 1.16 32.32
CA GLY A 200 -15.99 0.04 32.95
C GLY A 200 -15.60 0.29 34.41
N LEU A 201 -15.34 1.55 34.79
CA LEU A 201 -15.06 1.95 36.16
C LEU A 201 -16.31 1.93 37.08
N PHE A 202 -17.52 2.02 36.50
CA PHE A 202 -18.78 2.03 37.27
C PHE A 202 -19.57 0.73 37.17
N ALA A 203 -19.12 -0.26 36.39
CA ALA A 203 -19.74 -1.58 36.29
C ALA A 203 -19.30 -2.57 37.39
N ARG A 204 -18.37 -2.17 38.27
CA ARG A 204 -18.04 -2.89 39.51
C ARG A 204 -18.58 -2.12 40.72
N LYS A 205 -19.86 -2.29 40.98
CA LYS A 205 -20.48 -2.19 42.31
C LYS A 205 -21.58 -3.23 42.39
#